data_AF-A0A4R5G8E4-F1
#
_entry.id   AF-A0A4R5G8E4-F1
#
_cell.length_a   1.000
_cell.length_b   1.000
_cell.length_c   1.000
_cell.angle_alpha   90.00
_cell.angle_beta   90.00
_cell.angle_gamma   90.00
#
_symmetry.space_group_name_H-M   'P 1'
#
loop_
_entity.id
_entity.type
_entity.pdbx_description
1 polymer ?
#
loop_
_entity_poly.entity_id
_entity_poly.type
_entity_poly.pdbx_seq_one_letter_code
_entity_poly.pdbx_strand_id
1 'polypeptide(L)'
;MAGPEPRLIDLRTAVPADWSLTGLSAPQWDGVNYYRAPSAPFSRLTFTTAAPRFVQFRYQLFAPEKAVTGRVFLNGHLLDTFTFPAGKFVNREATGYTRAGDNTLVVEYLCGSSVCRNVPLRQYWSQVTLAKTSRARTDVGLGIERWILDAPGSPLSVQGTGKLLFDNENYFRFVNKREFTLSWPKGTRVLDASFQVSADEPFRVTVRMDGQIVMQKRGDRTTSVAPTLSLVGYPRATSLQVQVDCLSRHQDCARLYFTRASVVPPEVAAPPTLTTLLVTGGLVLLVLLLLAWGLRLLPAVDRVRG
;
A
#
# COMPACT_ATOMS: atom_id res chain seq x y z
N MET A 1 16.86 -8.17 8.27
CA MET A 1 16.06 -7.49 9.34
C MET A 1 14.87 -8.38 9.59
N ALA A 2 14.72 -8.92 10.80
CA ALA A 2 13.51 -9.66 11.15
C ALA A 2 12.30 -8.71 11.11
N GLY A 3 11.16 -9.17 10.59
CA GLY A 3 9.92 -8.41 10.65
C GLY A 3 9.48 -8.15 12.10
N PRO A 4 8.60 -7.16 12.31
CA PRO A 4 8.01 -6.92 13.62
C PRO A 4 7.13 -8.11 14.03
N GLU A 5 7.18 -8.51 15.30
CA GLU A 5 6.29 -9.55 15.82
C GLU A 5 4.82 -9.19 15.55
N PRO A 6 4.11 -10.01 14.76
CA PRO A 6 2.72 -9.75 14.43
C PRO A 6 1.82 -10.06 15.64
N ARG A 7 0.87 -9.17 15.93
CA ARG A 7 -0.22 -9.50 16.85
C ARG A 7 -1.29 -10.27 16.09
N LEU A 8 -1.49 -11.51 16.46
CA LEU A 8 -2.53 -12.38 15.90
C LEU A 8 -3.79 -12.31 16.78
N ILE A 9 -4.93 -12.07 16.17
CA ILE A 9 -6.24 -12.07 16.81
C ILE A 9 -7.11 -13.11 16.13
N ASP A 10 -7.51 -14.14 16.88
CA ASP A 10 -8.44 -15.18 16.43
C ASP A 10 -9.88 -14.78 16.76
N LEU A 11 -10.63 -14.34 15.75
CA LEU A 11 -12.01 -13.86 15.90
C LEU A 11 -13.03 -14.99 16.08
N ARG A 12 -12.61 -16.26 15.94
CA ARG A 12 -13.51 -17.42 16.09
C ARG A 12 -14.01 -17.54 17.52
N THR A 13 -13.11 -17.39 18.49
CA THR A 13 -13.36 -17.70 19.90
C THR A 13 -13.54 -16.44 20.74
N ALA A 14 -12.70 -15.42 20.53
CA ALA A 14 -12.73 -14.20 21.32
C ALA A 14 -12.45 -12.96 20.46
N VAL A 15 -13.03 -11.84 20.86
CA VAL A 15 -12.71 -10.52 20.30
C VAL A 15 -12.09 -9.70 21.43
N PRO A 16 -10.95 -9.01 21.20
CA PRO A 16 -10.36 -8.15 22.22
C PRO A 16 -11.39 -7.17 22.80
N ALA A 17 -11.28 -6.86 24.10
CA ALA A 17 -12.30 -6.05 24.79
C ALA A 17 -12.44 -4.63 24.21
N ASP A 18 -11.38 -4.10 23.60
CA ASP A 18 -11.34 -2.80 22.92
C ASP A 18 -11.82 -2.85 21.46
N TRP A 19 -12.24 -4.04 20.97
CA TRP A 19 -12.71 -4.27 19.60
C TRP A 19 -14.19 -4.61 19.61
N SER A 20 -14.89 -4.28 18.53
CA SER A 20 -16.30 -4.64 18.35
C SER A 20 -16.50 -5.41 17.06
N LEU A 21 -17.13 -6.57 17.18
CA LEU A 21 -17.48 -7.46 16.08
C LEU A 21 -19.01 -7.56 16.00
N THR A 22 -19.57 -7.17 14.87
CA THR A 22 -21.02 -7.12 14.62
C THR A 22 -21.37 -7.82 13.31
N GLY A 23 -22.65 -8.18 13.15
CA GLY A 23 -23.13 -8.92 11.98
C GLY A 23 -22.76 -10.40 11.97
N LEU A 24 -22.22 -10.92 13.09
CA LEU A 24 -21.93 -12.33 13.32
C LEU A 24 -22.57 -12.78 14.63
N SER A 25 -22.92 -14.06 14.71
CA SER A 25 -23.34 -14.70 15.96
C SER A 25 -22.21 -14.75 17.00
N ALA A 26 -22.56 -15.10 18.24
CA ALA A 26 -21.60 -15.65 19.19
C ALA A 26 -20.88 -16.90 18.61
N PRO A 27 -19.70 -17.28 19.12
CA PRO A 27 -19.03 -18.53 18.72
C PRO A 27 -19.97 -19.73 18.88
N GLN A 28 -19.96 -20.62 17.90
CA GLN A 28 -20.70 -21.87 17.87
C GLN A 28 -19.75 -23.02 17.58
N TRP A 29 -20.12 -24.23 17.99
CA TRP A 29 -19.36 -25.46 17.76
C TRP A 29 -20.20 -26.43 16.95
N ASP A 30 -19.65 -27.00 15.88
CA ASP A 30 -20.36 -27.96 15.02
C ASP A 30 -19.95 -29.43 15.24
N GLY A 31 -19.16 -29.71 16.29
CA GLY A 31 -18.60 -31.02 16.56
C GLY A 31 -17.13 -31.16 16.15
N VAL A 32 -16.63 -30.29 15.27
CA VAL A 32 -15.25 -30.36 14.75
C VAL A 32 -14.54 -29.01 14.83
N ASN A 33 -15.22 -27.91 14.52
CA ASN A 33 -14.62 -26.58 14.48
C ASN A 33 -15.53 -25.53 15.12
N TYR A 34 -14.90 -24.50 15.70
CA TYR A 34 -15.60 -23.27 16.06
C TYR A 34 -15.93 -22.46 14.80
N TYR A 35 -17.14 -21.90 14.77
CA TYR A 35 -17.58 -21.01 13.71
C TYR A 35 -18.45 -19.88 14.26
N ARG A 36 -18.68 -18.86 13.42
CA ARG A 36 -19.72 -17.87 13.63
C ARG A 36 -20.62 -17.81 12.39
N ALA A 37 -21.92 -17.64 12.58
CA ALA A 37 -22.87 -17.46 11.50
C ALA A 37 -23.10 -15.96 11.26
N PRO A 38 -22.95 -15.45 10.03
CA PRO A 38 -23.45 -14.13 9.67
C PRO A 38 -24.93 -13.97 10.02
N SER A 39 -25.22 -12.95 10.82
CA SER A 39 -26.58 -12.55 11.19
C SER A 39 -27.11 -11.38 10.37
N ALA A 40 -26.25 -10.82 9.51
CA ALA A 40 -26.54 -9.70 8.63
C ALA A 40 -25.89 -9.91 7.25
N PRO A 41 -26.30 -9.12 6.23
CA PRO A 41 -25.65 -9.04 4.90
C PRO A 41 -24.14 -8.81 4.90
N PHE A 42 -23.61 -8.36 6.02
CA PHE A 42 -22.20 -8.06 6.21
C PHE A 42 -21.78 -8.43 7.63
N SER A 43 -20.49 -8.69 7.81
CA SER A 43 -19.84 -8.63 9.12
C SER A 43 -18.95 -7.41 9.20
N ARG A 44 -18.84 -6.84 10.40
CA ARG A 44 -18.06 -5.63 10.64
C ARG A 44 -17.23 -5.79 11.90
N LEU A 45 -15.94 -5.53 11.76
CA LEU A 45 -15.00 -5.41 12.86
C LEU A 45 -14.52 -3.97 12.95
N THR A 46 -14.71 -3.33 14.11
CA THR A 46 -14.14 -2.03 14.42
C THR A 46 -13.06 -2.18 15.49
N PHE A 47 -11.91 -1.55 15.26
CA PHE A 47 -10.76 -1.64 16.14
C PHE A 47 -9.88 -0.40 16.03
N THR A 48 -9.08 -0.12 17.06
CA THR A 48 -8.19 1.03 17.09
C THR A 48 -6.74 0.61 16.89
N THR A 49 -5.96 1.46 16.23
CA THR A 49 -4.51 1.29 16.16
C THR A 49 -3.81 2.61 16.47
N ALA A 50 -2.83 2.60 17.37
CA ALA A 50 -2.11 3.82 17.78
C ALA A 50 -1.29 4.48 16.64
N ALA A 51 -0.94 3.71 15.61
CA ALA A 51 -0.21 4.13 14.43
C ALA A 51 -0.66 3.26 13.25
N PRO A 52 -0.42 3.64 11.98
CA PRO A 52 -0.66 2.77 10.83
C PRO A 52 -0.05 1.37 11.06
N ARG A 53 -0.82 0.34 10.72
CA ARG A 53 -0.43 -1.07 10.80
C ARG A 53 -0.71 -1.74 9.46
N PHE A 54 0.12 -2.71 9.10
CA PHE A 54 -0.29 -3.67 8.10
C PHE A 54 -1.33 -4.57 8.72
N VAL A 55 -2.43 -4.80 8.00
CA VAL A 55 -3.48 -5.74 8.40
C VAL A 55 -3.57 -6.85 7.36
N GLN A 56 -3.57 -8.08 7.83
CA GLN A 56 -3.89 -9.27 7.06
C GLN A 56 -5.12 -9.92 7.69
N PHE A 57 -6.20 -9.97 6.92
CA PHE A 57 -7.44 -10.59 7.31
C PHE A 57 -7.59 -11.92 6.57
N ARG A 58 -7.38 -13.02 7.30
CA ARG A 58 -7.62 -14.37 6.80
C ARG A 58 -9.02 -14.80 7.17
N TYR A 59 -9.76 -15.28 6.19
CA TYR A 59 -11.10 -15.76 6.42
C TYR A 59 -11.48 -16.97 5.57
N GLN A 60 -12.27 -17.86 6.14
CA GLN A 60 -12.82 -19.05 5.51
C GLN A 60 -14.34 -19.03 5.72
N LEU A 61 -15.07 -19.03 4.61
CA LEU A 61 -16.52 -19.06 4.59
C LEU A 61 -16.97 -20.38 3.96
N PHE A 62 -17.97 -21.00 4.58
CA PHE A 62 -18.68 -22.15 4.04
C PHE A 62 -20.14 -21.74 3.77
N ALA A 63 -20.61 -22.08 2.58
CA ALA A 63 -21.99 -21.90 2.17
C ALA A 63 -22.45 -23.22 1.51
N PRO A 64 -23.43 -23.96 2.07
CA PRO A 64 -23.72 -25.32 1.61
C PRO A 64 -24.33 -25.35 0.20
N GLU A 65 -25.24 -24.41 -0.10
CA GLU A 65 -26.13 -24.52 -1.26
C GLU A 65 -25.79 -23.57 -2.40
N LYS A 66 -25.16 -22.43 -2.09
CA LYS A 66 -24.92 -21.37 -3.07
C LYS A 66 -23.51 -20.83 -2.97
N ALA A 67 -22.94 -20.49 -4.12
CA ALA A 67 -21.70 -19.73 -4.15
C ALA A 67 -21.93 -18.31 -3.62
N VAL A 68 -20.96 -17.81 -2.88
CA VAL A 68 -21.01 -16.49 -2.24
C VAL A 68 -19.83 -15.67 -2.70
N THR A 69 -20.07 -14.44 -3.12
CA THR A 69 -19.03 -13.45 -3.35
C THR A 69 -18.85 -12.61 -2.09
N GLY A 70 -17.66 -12.70 -1.49
CA GLY A 70 -17.24 -11.85 -0.38
C GLY A 70 -16.47 -10.64 -0.89
N ARG A 71 -16.90 -9.43 -0.53
CA ARG A 71 -16.14 -8.20 -0.77
C ARG A 71 -15.58 -7.70 0.55
N VAL A 72 -14.26 -7.54 0.63
CA VAL A 72 -13.58 -7.13 1.86
C VAL A 72 -13.16 -5.68 1.74
N PHE A 73 -13.59 -4.86 2.70
CA PHE A 73 -13.27 -3.44 2.76
C PHE A 73 -12.51 -3.12 4.04
N LEU A 74 -11.60 -2.16 3.96
CA LEU A 74 -10.95 -1.54 5.11
C LEU A 74 -11.09 -0.03 4.99
N ASN A 75 -11.72 0.59 5.99
CA ASN A 75 -12.00 2.02 6.03
C ASN A 75 -12.72 2.52 4.75
N GLY A 76 -13.63 1.70 4.21
CA GLY A 76 -14.37 2.00 2.98
C GLY A 76 -13.63 1.67 1.67
N HIS A 77 -12.34 1.35 1.72
CA HIS A 77 -11.58 0.93 0.55
C HIS A 77 -11.71 -0.57 0.30
N LEU A 78 -12.11 -0.95 -0.91
CA LEU A 78 -12.15 -2.35 -1.32
C LEU A 78 -10.72 -2.90 -1.34
N LEU A 79 -10.44 -3.88 -0.48
CA LEU A 79 -9.17 -4.59 -0.46
C LEU A 79 -9.16 -5.73 -1.49
N ASP A 80 -10.25 -6.50 -1.54
CA ASP A 80 -10.31 -7.67 -2.39
C ASP A 80 -11.77 -8.16 -2.59
N THR A 81 -11.98 -8.99 -3.60
CA THR A 81 -13.26 -9.67 -3.90
C THR A 81 -13.01 -11.13 -4.20
N PHE A 82 -13.71 -12.01 -3.49
CA PHE A 82 -13.51 -13.45 -3.60
C PHE A 82 -14.81 -14.19 -3.80
N THR A 83 -14.74 -15.29 -4.56
CA THR A 83 -15.84 -16.26 -4.64
C THR A 83 -15.55 -17.47 -3.76
N PHE A 84 -16.53 -17.82 -2.94
CA PHE A 84 -16.65 -19.03 -2.14
C PHE A 84 -17.59 -19.97 -2.87
N PRO A 85 -17.11 -21.09 -3.44
CA PRO A 85 -17.97 -22.07 -4.09
C PRO A 85 -18.93 -22.73 -3.08
N ALA A 86 -20.12 -23.11 -3.57
CA ALA A 86 -21.06 -23.89 -2.77
C ALA A 86 -20.43 -25.21 -2.31
N GLY A 87 -20.70 -25.60 -1.05
CA GLY A 87 -20.27 -26.86 -0.46
C GLY A 87 -18.75 -27.01 -0.26
N LYS A 88 -17.96 -25.94 -0.44
CA LYS A 88 -16.50 -26.00 -0.31
C LYS A 88 -15.97 -25.03 0.73
N PHE A 89 -14.95 -25.48 1.46
CA PHE A 89 -14.15 -24.63 2.32
C PHE A 89 -13.02 -24.01 1.51
N VAL A 90 -12.95 -22.68 1.49
CA VAL A 90 -11.86 -21.96 0.81
C VAL A 90 -11.30 -20.88 1.73
N ASN A 91 -9.99 -20.94 1.96
CA ASN A 91 -9.27 -19.90 2.68
C ASN A 91 -9.02 -18.72 1.76
N ARG A 92 -9.39 -17.53 2.20
CA ARG A 92 -9.13 -16.26 1.52
C ARG A 92 -8.40 -15.33 2.46
N GLU A 93 -7.66 -14.41 1.85
CA GLU A 93 -6.84 -13.46 2.57
C GLU A 93 -6.92 -12.10 1.91
N ALA A 94 -7.35 -11.08 2.64
CA ALA A 94 -7.30 -9.68 2.23
C ALA A 94 -6.24 -8.95 3.05
N THR A 95 -5.53 -8.02 2.42
CA THR A 95 -4.43 -7.28 3.06
C THR A 95 -4.54 -5.80 2.77
N GLY A 96 -4.05 -4.97 3.68
CA GLY A 96 -4.07 -3.52 3.53
C GLY A 96 -3.36 -2.79 4.67
N TYR A 97 -3.52 -1.47 4.71
CA TYR A 97 -2.96 -0.63 5.76
C TYR A 97 -4.05 0.08 6.54
N THR A 98 -3.96 0.00 7.86
CA THR A 98 -4.78 0.76 8.79
C THR A 98 -4.27 2.20 8.89
N ARG A 99 -5.12 3.09 9.38
CA ARG A 99 -4.74 4.44 9.81
C ARG A 99 -4.57 4.48 11.34
N ALA A 100 -3.92 5.52 11.85
CA ALA A 100 -3.98 5.80 13.28
C ALA A 100 -5.43 6.11 13.71
N GLY A 101 -5.81 5.67 14.92
CA GLY A 101 -7.17 5.77 15.44
C GLY A 101 -8.07 4.63 14.97
N ASP A 102 -9.34 4.95 14.72
CA ASP A 102 -10.40 3.97 14.44
C ASP A 102 -10.31 3.42 13.02
N ASN A 103 -10.40 2.09 12.93
CA ASN A 103 -10.44 1.34 11.70
C ASN A 103 -11.69 0.46 11.64
N THR A 104 -12.23 0.28 10.45
CA THR A 104 -13.39 -0.57 10.19
C THR A 104 -13.08 -1.55 9.07
N LEU A 105 -13.09 -2.84 9.37
CA LEU A 105 -13.04 -3.92 8.39
C LEU A 105 -14.44 -4.47 8.17
N VAL A 106 -14.87 -4.54 6.92
CA VAL A 106 -16.20 -5.04 6.53
C VAL A 106 -16.05 -6.18 5.54
N VAL A 107 -16.82 -7.25 5.74
CA VAL A 107 -17.01 -8.29 4.73
C VAL A 107 -18.47 -8.26 4.31
N GLU A 108 -18.74 -7.91 3.05
CA GLU A 108 -20.08 -7.99 2.46
C GLU A 108 -20.28 -9.34 1.79
N TYR A 109 -21.44 -9.97 2.00
CA TYR A 109 -21.76 -11.29 1.44
C TYR A 109 -22.83 -11.17 0.34
N LEU A 110 -22.46 -11.50 -0.89
CA LEU A 110 -23.32 -11.44 -2.07
C LEU A 110 -23.59 -12.84 -2.64
N CYS A 111 -24.82 -13.09 -3.03
CA CYS A 111 -25.30 -14.30 -3.68
C CYS A 111 -25.73 -13.90 -5.09
N GLY A 112 -24.82 -14.08 -6.06
CA GLY A 112 -24.92 -13.44 -7.38
C GLY A 112 -24.70 -11.93 -7.26
N SER A 113 -25.60 -11.12 -7.80
CA SER A 113 -25.59 -9.65 -7.70
C SER A 113 -26.34 -9.09 -6.49
N SER A 114 -26.94 -9.96 -5.67
CA SER A 114 -27.81 -9.57 -4.55
C SER A 114 -27.22 -9.96 -3.20
N VAL A 115 -27.66 -9.32 -2.14
CA VAL A 115 -27.25 -9.66 -0.77
C VAL A 115 -27.73 -11.07 -0.39
N CYS A 116 -26.85 -11.87 0.22
CA CYS A 116 -27.24 -13.15 0.81
C CYS A 116 -28.14 -12.93 2.04
N ARG A 117 -29.45 -13.18 1.94
CA ARG A 117 -30.38 -13.11 3.09
C ARG A 117 -30.77 -14.49 3.65
N ASN A 118 -30.88 -15.49 2.78
CA ASN A 118 -31.43 -16.81 3.12
C ASN A 118 -30.44 -17.96 2.86
N VAL A 119 -29.13 -17.68 2.87
CA VAL A 119 -28.10 -18.73 2.73
C VAL A 119 -27.46 -18.93 4.09
N PRO A 120 -27.45 -20.16 4.64
CA PRO A 120 -26.84 -20.43 5.94
C PRO A 120 -25.32 -20.40 5.79
N LEU A 121 -24.74 -19.22 6.02
CA LEU A 121 -23.30 -19.00 5.98
C LEU A 121 -22.66 -19.39 7.30
N ARG A 122 -21.46 -19.98 7.23
CA ARG A 122 -20.64 -20.30 8.40
C ARG A 122 -19.22 -19.83 8.20
N GLN A 123 -18.70 -19.05 9.13
CA GLN A 123 -17.35 -18.51 9.10
C GLN A 123 -16.46 -19.27 10.09
N TYR A 124 -15.58 -20.12 9.58
CA TYR A 124 -14.84 -21.11 10.36
C TYR A 124 -13.42 -20.68 10.71
N TRP A 125 -12.71 -20.03 9.80
CA TRP A 125 -11.37 -19.48 10.06
C TRP A 125 -11.47 -17.98 9.91
N SER A 126 -11.21 -17.21 10.98
CA SER A 126 -11.37 -15.75 10.97
C SER A 126 -10.27 -15.14 11.81
N GLN A 127 -9.27 -14.55 11.18
CA GLN A 127 -8.09 -14.07 11.86
C GLN A 127 -7.69 -12.71 11.33
N VAL A 128 -7.36 -11.82 12.26
CA VAL A 128 -6.72 -10.55 11.95
C VAL A 128 -5.30 -10.60 12.47
N THR A 129 -4.35 -10.40 11.58
CA THR A 129 -2.94 -10.21 11.93
C THR A 129 -2.62 -8.73 11.76
N LEU A 130 -2.12 -8.10 12.83
CA LEU A 130 -1.62 -6.72 12.80
C LEU A 130 -0.11 -6.71 12.94
N ALA A 131 0.58 -6.14 11.95
CA ALA A 131 2.03 -6.00 11.96
C ALA A 131 2.43 -4.51 11.89
N LYS A 132 3.58 -4.15 12.48
CA LYS A 132 4.07 -2.75 12.41
C LYS A 132 4.39 -2.42 10.95
N THR A 133 3.97 -1.25 10.49
CA THR A 133 4.44 -0.75 9.20
C THR A 133 5.90 -0.32 9.29
N SER A 134 6.67 -0.60 8.25
CA SER A 134 7.93 0.10 8.05
C SER A 134 7.66 1.59 7.83
N ARG A 135 8.60 2.46 8.23
CA ARG A 135 8.50 3.89 7.91
C ARG A 135 8.62 4.06 6.40
N ALA A 136 7.72 4.83 5.79
CA ALA A 136 7.79 5.08 4.34
C ALA A 136 9.09 5.73 3.91
N ARG A 137 9.61 6.63 4.75
CA ARG A 137 10.87 7.34 4.56
C ARG A 137 11.71 7.17 5.81
N THR A 138 12.98 6.83 5.62
CA THR A 138 13.96 6.79 6.70
C THR A 138 15.13 7.67 6.30
N ASP A 139 15.49 8.64 7.13
CA ASP A 139 16.73 9.40 6.97
C ASP A 139 17.91 8.42 7.13
N VAL A 140 18.79 8.37 6.14
CA VAL A 140 19.98 7.51 6.15
C VAL A 140 21.28 8.33 6.19
N GLY A 141 21.19 9.62 6.50
CA GLY A 141 22.30 10.56 6.63
C GLY A 141 22.55 11.38 5.37
N LEU A 142 23.29 12.49 5.53
CA LEU A 142 23.75 13.38 4.44
C LEU A 142 22.63 13.89 3.51
N GLY A 143 21.43 14.12 4.04
CA GLY A 143 20.29 14.57 3.25
C GLY A 143 19.79 13.51 2.27
N ILE A 144 19.96 12.22 2.59
CA ILE A 144 19.46 11.10 1.79
C ILE A 144 18.31 10.45 2.54
N GLU A 145 17.22 10.19 1.82
CA GLU A 145 16.10 9.42 2.31
C GLU A 145 16.10 8.02 1.68
N ARG A 146 15.74 7.02 2.47
CA ARG A 146 15.40 5.68 1.99
C ARG A 146 13.89 5.52 1.96
N TRP A 147 13.36 5.33 0.77
CA TRP A 147 11.96 5.02 0.52
C TRP A 147 11.75 3.51 0.52
N ILE A 148 10.74 3.05 1.26
CA ILE A 148 10.41 1.62 1.39
C ILE A 148 9.12 1.35 0.62
N LEU A 149 9.12 0.35 -0.27
CA LEU A 149 7.93 -0.01 -1.04
C LEU A 149 6.77 -0.38 -0.11
N ASP A 150 5.55 0.00 -0.51
CA ASP A 150 4.27 -0.28 0.17
C ASP A 150 4.05 0.40 1.53
N ALA A 151 5.10 0.83 2.22
CA ALA A 151 4.95 1.57 3.46
C ALA A 151 4.03 2.80 3.26
N PRO A 152 3.06 3.07 4.16
CA PRO A 152 2.08 4.13 3.97
C PRO A 152 2.72 5.50 3.70
N GLY A 153 2.38 6.12 2.56
CA GLY A 153 2.96 7.40 2.13
C GLY A 153 4.29 7.29 1.38
N SER A 154 4.72 6.08 1.04
CA SER A 154 5.89 5.87 0.20
C SER A 154 5.59 6.29 -1.24
N PRO A 155 6.46 7.10 -1.87
CA PRO A 155 6.34 7.46 -3.29
C PRO A 155 6.92 6.39 -4.23
N LEU A 156 7.54 5.33 -3.68
CA LEU A 156 8.03 4.20 -4.46
C LEU A 156 6.86 3.32 -4.90
N SER A 157 6.81 2.99 -6.19
CA SER A 157 5.70 2.23 -6.78
C SER A 157 6.21 1.02 -7.55
N VAL A 158 5.41 -0.05 -7.53
CA VAL A 158 5.67 -1.29 -8.28
C VAL A 158 4.49 -1.64 -9.18
N GLN A 159 4.77 -2.04 -10.41
CA GLN A 159 3.80 -2.62 -11.33
C GLN A 159 4.24 -4.02 -11.75
N GLY A 160 3.31 -4.90 -12.15
CA GLY A 160 3.63 -6.27 -12.60
C GLY A 160 3.70 -7.31 -11.46
N THR A 161 3.42 -6.90 -10.23
CA THR A 161 3.34 -7.79 -9.05
C THR A 161 1.91 -7.93 -8.54
N GLY A 162 1.67 -8.98 -7.76
CA GLY A 162 0.43 -9.17 -7.02
C GLY A 162 0.31 -8.24 -5.81
N LYS A 163 -0.73 -8.45 -5.00
CA LYS A 163 -0.94 -7.73 -3.74
C LYS A 163 0.19 -8.00 -2.74
N LEU A 164 0.34 -7.10 -1.76
CA LEU A 164 1.23 -7.30 -0.63
C LEU A 164 0.69 -8.39 0.30
N LEU A 165 1.55 -9.31 0.70
CA LEU A 165 1.28 -10.43 1.59
C LEU A 165 2.30 -10.45 2.73
N PHE A 166 2.02 -11.26 3.75
CA PHE A 166 2.91 -11.44 4.90
C PHE A 166 3.01 -12.93 5.22
N ASP A 167 4.23 -13.47 5.22
CA ASP A 167 4.54 -14.89 5.48
C ASP A 167 4.87 -15.18 6.94
N ASN A 168 4.46 -14.29 7.85
CA ASN A 168 4.77 -14.26 9.28
C ASN A 168 6.17 -13.74 9.64
N GLU A 169 7.07 -13.61 8.65
CA GLU A 169 8.39 -13.04 8.87
C GLU A 169 8.59 -11.73 8.11
N ASN A 170 8.17 -11.67 6.85
CA ASN A 170 8.44 -10.56 5.95
C ASN A 170 7.24 -10.24 5.04
N TYR A 171 7.22 -8.99 4.56
CA TYR A 171 6.27 -8.54 3.56
C TYR A 171 6.76 -8.91 2.17
N PHE A 172 5.87 -9.43 1.33
CA PHE A 172 6.23 -9.82 -0.04
C PHE A 172 5.09 -9.66 -1.04
N ARG A 173 5.44 -9.70 -2.34
CA ARG A 173 4.48 -9.77 -3.44
C ARG A 173 4.85 -10.90 -4.39
N PHE A 174 3.86 -11.55 -5.00
CA PHE A 174 4.15 -12.45 -6.13
C PHE A 174 4.52 -11.66 -7.38
N VAL A 175 5.41 -12.21 -8.20
CA VAL A 175 5.72 -11.69 -9.53
C VAL A 175 4.80 -12.38 -10.54
N ASN A 176 3.72 -11.70 -10.91
CA ASN A 176 2.62 -12.32 -11.64
C ASN A 176 2.86 -12.40 -13.16
N LYS A 177 3.68 -11.49 -13.71
CA LYS A 177 3.83 -11.30 -15.17
C LYS A 177 5.22 -11.61 -15.72
N ARG A 178 6.04 -12.41 -15.01
CA ARG A 178 7.50 -12.59 -15.27
C ARG A 178 8.32 -11.30 -15.27
N GLU A 179 7.69 -10.13 -15.16
CA GLU A 179 8.36 -8.86 -15.04
C GLU A 179 7.63 -7.96 -14.06
N PHE A 180 8.39 -7.09 -13.42
CA PHE A 180 7.85 -5.98 -12.66
C PHE A 180 8.65 -4.71 -12.94
N THR A 181 7.99 -3.57 -12.81
CA THR A 181 8.64 -2.27 -12.94
C THR A 181 8.62 -1.57 -11.59
N LEU A 182 9.81 -1.25 -11.08
CA LEU A 182 9.98 -0.35 -9.94
C LEU A 182 10.07 1.07 -10.47
N SER A 183 9.34 2.01 -9.89
CA SER A 183 9.29 3.40 -10.37
C SER A 183 9.17 4.40 -9.24
N TRP A 184 9.60 5.63 -9.50
CA TRP A 184 9.61 6.75 -8.57
C TRP A 184 9.17 8.05 -9.27
N PRO A 185 8.81 9.11 -8.52
CA PRO A 185 8.36 10.37 -9.12
C PRO A 185 9.41 10.98 -10.05
N LYS A 186 8.96 11.59 -11.14
CA LYS A 186 9.82 12.32 -12.08
C LYS A 186 10.58 13.43 -11.35
N GLY A 187 11.83 13.66 -11.74
CA GLY A 187 12.71 14.66 -11.11
C GLY A 187 13.33 14.22 -9.79
N THR A 188 12.99 13.04 -9.27
CA THR A 188 13.67 12.47 -8.09
C THR A 188 15.07 12.03 -8.46
N ARG A 189 16.08 12.53 -7.73
CA ARG A 189 17.45 12.04 -7.85
C ARG A 189 17.62 10.76 -7.01
N VAL A 190 17.56 9.62 -7.68
CA VAL A 190 17.73 8.31 -7.03
C VAL A 190 19.21 7.90 -7.08
N LEU A 191 19.74 7.49 -5.94
CA LEU A 191 21.14 7.08 -5.78
C LEU A 191 21.29 5.57 -5.97
N ASP A 192 20.38 4.80 -5.38
CA ASP A 192 20.33 3.36 -5.54
C ASP A 192 18.91 2.81 -5.42
N ALA A 193 18.70 1.63 -5.99
CA ALA A 193 17.52 0.82 -5.76
C ALA A 193 17.94 -0.61 -5.40
N SER A 194 17.23 -1.20 -4.44
CA SER A 194 17.48 -2.57 -4.00
C SER A 194 16.18 -3.32 -3.74
N PHE A 195 16.24 -4.63 -3.94
CA PHE A 195 15.13 -5.55 -3.75
C PHE A 195 15.68 -6.96 -3.59
N GLN A 196 14.84 -7.90 -3.14
CA GLN A 196 15.19 -9.31 -3.05
C GLN A 196 14.13 -10.14 -3.76
N VAL A 197 14.56 -11.10 -4.58
CA VAL A 197 13.71 -12.06 -5.26
C VAL A 197 14.04 -13.47 -4.75
N SER A 198 13.02 -14.24 -4.42
CA SER A 198 13.13 -15.66 -4.03
C SER A 198 12.09 -16.46 -4.81
N ALA A 199 12.36 -17.73 -5.10
CA ALA A 199 11.44 -18.63 -5.78
C ALA A 199 11.61 -20.06 -5.26
N ASP A 200 10.56 -20.87 -5.37
CA ASP A 200 10.58 -22.29 -4.99
C ASP A 200 11.12 -23.17 -6.14
N GLU A 201 11.91 -22.60 -7.04
CA GLU A 201 12.54 -23.27 -8.19
C GLU A 201 13.72 -22.43 -8.71
N PRO A 202 14.59 -22.97 -9.58
CA PRO A 202 15.64 -22.17 -10.21
C PRO A 202 15.07 -21.03 -11.05
N PHE A 203 15.67 -19.86 -10.92
CA PHE A 203 15.22 -18.65 -11.58
C PHE A 203 16.39 -17.73 -11.97
N ARG A 204 16.11 -16.81 -12.89
CA ARG A 204 17.03 -15.74 -13.31
C ARG A 204 16.36 -14.39 -13.15
N VAL A 205 17.09 -13.44 -12.57
CA VAL A 205 16.70 -12.04 -12.49
C VAL A 205 17.54 -11.25 -13.47
N THR A 206 16.88 -10.53 -14.38
CA THR A 206 17.49 -9.63 -15.34
C THR A 206 16.95 -8.24 -15.10
N VAL A 207 17.82 -7.27 -14.83
CA VAL A 207 17.41 -5.87 -14.62
C VAL A 207 17.82 -5.05 -15.81
N ARG A 208 16.87 -4.29 -16.32
CA ARG A 208 17.04 -3.34 -17.41
C ARG A 208 16.74 -1.92 -16.96
N MET A 209 17.54 -1.01 -17.49
CA MET A 209 17.38 0.43 -17.35
C MET A 209 17.53 1.03 -18.74
N ASP A 210 16.54 1.80 -19.18
CA ASP A 210 16.47 2.37 -20.54
C ASP A 210 16.70 1.32 -21.64
N GLY A 211 16.17 0.11 -21.43
CA GLY A 211 16.29 -1.03 -22.36
C GLY A 211 17.62 -1.81 -22.29
N GLN A 212 18.64 -1.28 -21.61
CA GLN A 212 19.93 -1.94 -21.47
C GLN A 212 19.97 -2.85 -20.24
N ILE A 213 20.57 -4.04 -20.38
CA ILE A 213 20.78 -4.96 -19.26
C ILE A 213 21.90 -4.41 -18.37
N VAL A 214 21.55 -4.01 -17.15
CA VAL A 214 22.50 -3.49 -16.16
C VAL A 214 22.88 -4.53 -15.11
N MET A 215 22.10 -5.60 -14.99
CA MET A 215 22.39 -6.70 -14.07
C MET A 215 21.70 -7.99 -14.53
N GLN A 216 22.39 -9.11 -14.37
CA GLN A 216 21.80 -10.44 -14.48
C GLN A 216 22.35 -11.36 -13.39
N LYS A 217 21.47 -11.99 -12.60
CA LYS A 217 21.82 -12.94 -11.54
C LYS A 217 20.90 -14.16 -11.56
N ARG A 218 21.39 -15.28 -11.04
CA ARG A 218 20.62 -16.53 -10.90
C ARG A 218 20.40 -16.84 -9.42
N GLY A 219 19.28 -17.47 -9.13
CA GLY A 219 18.93 -18.00 -7.81
C GLY A 219 18.21 -19.34 -7.93
N ASP A 220 17.88 -19.92 -6.78
CA ASP A 220 17.19 -21.20 -6.66
C ASP A 220 16.37 -21.29 -5.36
N ARG A 221 15.88 -22.49 -5.04
CA ARG A 221 15.08 -22.81 -3.84
C ARG A 221 15.74 -22.41 -2.53
N THR A 222 17.07 -22.38 -2.48
CA THR A 222 17.87 -22.07 -1.29
C THR A 222 18.54 -20.71 -1.38
N THR A 223 18.70 -20.17 -2.58
CA THR A 223 19.45 -18.95 -2.84
C THR A 223 18.56 -17.87 -3.44
N SER A 224 18.26 -16.85 -2.63
CA SER A 224 17.59 -15.63 -3.10
C SER A 224 18.56 -14.67 -3.81
N VAL A 225 18.03 -13.82 -4.68
CA VAL A 225 18.79 -12.80 -5.42
C VAL A 225 18.44 -11.42 -4.86
N ALA A 226 19.40 -10.75 -4.21
CA ALA A 226 19.21 -9.45 -3.57
C ALA A 226 20.08 -8.33 -4.20
N PRO A 227 19.74 -7.81 -5.39
CA PRO A 227 20.49 -6.75 -6.02
C PRO A 227 20.40 -5.42 -5.27
N THR A 228 21.51 -4.67 -5.35
CA THR A 228 21.57 -3.23 -5.10
C THR A 228 22.20 -2.60 -6.34
N LEU A 229 21.47 -1.71 -7.00
CA LEU A 229 21.88 -1.08 -8.25
C LEU A 229 22.19 0.38 -8.00
N SER A 230 23.40 0.80 -8.32
CA SER A 230 23.77 2.22 -8.33
C SER A 230 23.12 2.91 -9.52
N LEU A 231 22.42 4.01 -9.23
CA LEU A 231 21.72 4.87 -10.18
C LEU A 231 22.41 6.24 -10.34
N VAL A 232 23.55 6.44 -9.68
CA VAL A 232 24.31 7.69 -9.73
C VAL A 232 24.74 8.06 -11.16
N GLY A 233 25.09 7.07 -11.99
CA GLY A 233 25.41 7.26 -13.40
C GLY A 233 24.19 7.46 -14.32
N TYR A 234 22.98 7.35 -13.78
CA TYR A 234 21.72 7.38 -14.51
C TYR A 234 20.73 8.40 -13.90
N PRO A 235 21.10 9.69 -13.83
CA PRO A 235 20.34 10.70 -13.08
C PRO A 235 18.94 10.99 -13.64
N ARG A 236 18.64 10.52 -14.86
CA ARG A 236 17.33 10.66 -15.50
C ARG A 236 16.47 9.40 -15.43
N ALA A 237 16.99 8.30 -14.88
CA ALA A 237 16.23 7.07 -14.75
C ALA A 237 15.01 7.33 -13.84
N THR A 238 13.82 6.96 -14.32
CA THR A 238 12.57 7.06 -13.55
C THR A 238 12.03 5.71 -13.11
N SER A 239 12.66 4.63 -13.59
CA SER A 239 12.19 3.27 -13.36
C SER A 239 13.27 2.23 -13.64
N LEU A 240 13.09 1.05 -13.06
CA LEU A 240 13.81 -0.18 -13.36
C LEU A 240 12.83 -1.25 -13.82
N GLN A 241 13.13 -1.88 -14.95
CA GLN A 241 12.40 -3.05 -15.41
C GLN A 241 13.14 -4.30 -14.94
N VAL A 242 12.45 -5.18 -14.24
CA VAL A 242 13.03 -6.40 -13.68
C VAL A 242 12.28 -7.59 -14.24
N GLN A 243 12.96 -8.42 -15.02
CA GLN A 243 12.46 -9.69 -15.51
C GLN A 243 12.90 -10.82 -14.58
N VAL A 244 11.99 -11.71 -14.24
CA VAL A 244 12.17 -12.90 -13.43
C VAL A 244 11.72 -14.12 -14.25
N ASP A 245 12.70 -14.86 -14.75
CA ASP A 245 12.48 -16.06 -15.55
C ASP A 245 12.61 -17.30 -14.66
N CYS A 246 11.50 -17.97 -14.40
CA CYS A 246 11.43 -19.24 -13.69
C CYS A 246 11.36 -20.40 -14.70
N LEU A 247 12.00 -21.53 -14.38
CA LEU A 247 12.13 -22.65 -15.34
C LEU A 247 10.84 -23.45 -15.54
N SER A 248 10.06 -23.69 -14.49
CA SER A 248 8.93 -24.64 -14.53
C SER A 248 7.57 -23.96 -14.44
N ARG A 249 7.43 -22.85 -13.69
CA ARG A 249 6.20 -22.07 -13.63
C ARG A 249 6.36 -20.73 -14.33
N HIS A 250 5.26 -20.26 -14.92
CA HIS A 250 5.27 -19.00 -15.68
C HIS A 250 4.59 -17.83 -14.95
N GLN A 251 3.82 -18.11 -13.90
CA GLN A 251 3.13 -17.12 -13.07
C GLN A 251 3.33 -17.46 -11.60
N ASP A 252 3.36 -16.43 -10.75
CA ASP A 252 3.49 -16.49 -9.30
C ASP A 252 4.65 -17.38 -8.80
N CYS A 253 5.67 -17.55 -9.65
CA CYS A 253 6.79 -18.44 -9.37
C CYS A 253 7.79 -17.84 -8.39
N ALA A 254 7.82 -16.51 -8.29
CA ALA A 254 8.77 -15.77 -7.48
C ALA A 254 8.07 -14.75 -6.58
N ARG A 255 8.72 -14.47 -5.46
CA ARG A 255 8.32 -13.54 -4.40
C ARG A 255 9.32 -12.38 -4.36
N LEU A 256 8.80 -11.16 -4.32
CA LEU A 256 9.54 -9.91 -4.19
C LEU A 256 9.51 -9.43 -2.74
N TYR A 257 10.68 -9.20 -2.14
CA TYR A 257 10.91 -8.77 -0.77
C TYR A 257 11.76 -7.48 -0.71
N PHE A 258 11.73 -6.80 0.44
CA PHE A 258 12.63 -5.71 0.86
C PHE A 258 12.92 -4.64 -0.20
N THR A 259 11.93 -4.28 -0.99
CA THR A 259 12.11 -3.33 -2.10
C THR A 259 12.20 -1.90 -1.56
N ARG A 260 13.26 -1.19 -1.94
CA ARG A 260 13.59 0.15 -1.45
C ARG A 260 14.41 0.94 -2.46
N ALA A 261 14.38 2.26 -2.34
CA ALA A 261 15.21 3.18 -3.11
C ALA A 261 15.80 4.25 -2.19
N SER A 262 17.08 4.59 -2.36
CA SER A 262 17.69 5.74 -1.67
C SER A 262 17.70 6.93 -2.60
N VAL A 263 17.26 8.09 -2.12
CA VAL A 263 17.07 9.30 -2.93
C VAL A 263 17.63 10.51 -2.23
N VAL A 264 18.02 11.51 -3.01
CA VAL A 264 18.19 12.87 -2.51
C VAL A 264 16.83 13.56 -2.61
N PRO A 265 16.21 13.96 -1.49
CA PRO A 265 14.97 14.72 -1.53
C PRO A 265 15.16 15.98 -2.37
N PRO A 266 14.12 16.45 -3.08
CA PRO A 266 14.20 17.78 -3.69
C PRO A 266 14.52 18.79 -2.59
N GLU A 267 15.41 19.74 -2.88
CA GLU A 267 15.69 20.85 -1.96
C GLU A 267 14.35 21.46 -1.55
N VAL A 268 14.03 21.39 -0.25
CA VAL A 268 12.88 22.10 0.28
C VAL A 268 13.17 23.56 -0.02
N ALA A 269 12.43 24.16 -0.95
CA ALA A 269 12.52 25.59 -1.22
C ALA A 269 12.45 26.27 0.15
N ALA A 270 13.53 26.94 0.54
CA ALA A 270 13.59 27.58 1.84
C ALA A 270 12.32 28.43 2.00
N PRO A 271 11.65 28.41 3.15
CA PRO A 271 10.51 29.30 3.37
C PRO A 271 10.93 30.71 2.97
N PRO A 272 10.09 31.46 2.23
CA PRO A 272 10.46 32.78 1.74
C PRO A 272 10.99 33.58 2.93
N THR A 273 12.25 34.01 2.82
CA THR A 273 12.89 34.81 3.85
C THR A 273 12.09 36.10 4.06
N LEU A 274 12.10 36.64 5.28
CA LEU A 274 11.41 37.90 5.61
C LEU A 274 11.76 39.03 4.63
N THR A 275 12.97 39.00 4.06
CA THR A 275 13.41 39.91 2.99
C THR A 275 12.66 39.74 1.67
N THR A 276 12.33 38.52 1.24
CA THR A 276 11.53 38.31 0.02
C THR A 276 10.07 38.73 0.22
N LEU A 277 9.51 38.53 1.42
CA LEU A 277 8.19 39.07 1.81
C LEU A 277 8.18 40.60 1.93
N LEU A 278 9.24 41.22 2.44
CA LEU A 278 9.38 42.68 2.54
C LEU A 278 9.61 43.34 1.17
N VAL A 279 10.36 42.69 0.27
CA VAL A 279 10.61 43.23 -1.08
C VAL A 279 9.36 43.11 -1.95
N THR A 280 8.66 41.96 -1.91
CA THR A 280 7.41 41.79 -2.67
C THR A 280 6.25 42.59 -2.07
N GLY A 281 6.10 42.60 -0.75
CA GLY A 281 5.13 43.45 -0.05
C GLY A 281 5.41 44.95 -0.22
N GLY A 282 6.69 45.35 -0.18
CA GLY A 282 7.12 46.72 -0.41
C GLY A 282 6.91 47.18 -1.85
N LEU A 283 7.14 46.32 -2.84
CA LEU A 283 6.84 46.63 -4.25
C LEU A 283 5.33 46.78 -4.50
N VAL A 284 4.51 45.91 -3.92
CA VAL A 284 3.05 46.02 -4.03
C VAL A 284 2.55 47.32 -3.38
N LEU A 285 3.09 47.69 -2.21
CA LEU A 285 2.76 48.95 -1.55
C LEU A 285 3.21 50.18 -2.37
N LEU A 286 4.40 50.13 -2.97
CA LEU A 286 4.92 51.20 -3.82
C LEU A 286 4.08 51.38 -5.09
N VAL A 287 3.67 50.28 -5.74
CA VAL A 287 2.78 50.30 -6.90
C VAL A 287 1.41 50.85 -6.54
N LEU A 288 0.85 50.46 -5.38
CA LEU A 288 -0.42 51.01 -4.89
C LEU A 288 -0.33 52.50 -4.57
N LEU A 289 0.79 52.96 -3.98
CA LEU A 289 1.04 54.37 -3.70
C LEU A 289 1.21 55.19 -4.99
N LEU A 290 1.93 54.66 -5.98
CA LEU A 290 2.11 55.31 -7.29
C LEU A 290 0.80 55.39 -8.07
N LEU A 291 -0.03 54.33 -8.03
CA LEU A 291 -1.38 54.36 -8.61
C LEU A 291 -2.28 55.37 -7.89
N ALA A 292 -2.25 55.40 -6.55
CA ALA A 292 -3.04 56.36 -5.76
C ALA A 292 -2.59 57.82 -5.99
N TRP A 293 -1.30 58.07 -6.19
CA TRP A 293 -0.76 59.38 -6.55
C TRP A 293 -1.11 59.77 -8.00
N GLY A 294 -1.02 58.84 -8.96
CA GLY A 294 -1.44 59.07 -10.35
C GLY A 294 -2.92 59.41 -10.48
N LEU A 295 -3.79 58.78 -9.66
CA LEU A 295 -5.22 59.08 -9.57
C LEU A 295 -5.52 60.44 -8.91
N ARG A 296 -4.64 60.97 -8.06
CA ARG A 296 -4.79 62.30 -7.45
C ARG A 296 -4.32 63.45 -8.34
N LEU A 297 -3.49 63.19 -9.34
CA LEU A 297 -3.07 64.18 -10.34
C LEU A 297 -4.10 64.37 -11.47
N LEU A 298 -5.25 63.69 -11.41
CA LEU A 298 -6.28 63.69 -12.45
C LEU A 298 -7.49 64.64 -12.25
N PRO A 299 -7.43 65.72 -11.43
CA PRO A 299 -8.36 66.82 -11.66
C PRO A 299 -7.64 68.17 -11.72
N ALA A 300 -7.15 68.53 -12.91
CA ALA A 300 -6.88 69.94 -13.26
C ALA A 300 -6.84 70.19 -14.79
N VAL A 301 -7.52 69.38 -15.63
CA VAL A 301 -7.58 69.63 -17.08
C VAL A 301 -8.98 70.02 -17.61
N ASP A 302 -10.04 69.88 -16.82
CA ASP A 302 -11.42 70.24 -17.26
C ASP A 302 -11.89 71.66 -16.84
N ARG A 303 -10.98 72.61 -16.65
CA ARG A 303 -11.34 74.04 -16.43
C ARG A 303 -10.72 75.02 -17.42
N VAL A 304 -10.62 74.62 -18.69
CA VAL A 304 -10.47 75.55 -19.82
C VAL A 304 -11.32 75.04 -20.99
N ARG A 305 -12.65 75.11 -20.85
CA ARG A 305 -13.65 75.22 -21.92
C ARG A 305 -15.05 75.28 -21.29
N GLY A 306 -15.61 76.49 -21.25
CA GLY A 306 -16.92 76.80 -20.70
C GLY A 306 -16.90 78.19 -20.09
#